data_AF-A0A1V5AJE2-F1
#
_entry.id   AF-A0A1V5AJE2-F1
#
_cell.length_a   1.000
_cell.length_b   1.000
_cell.length_c   1.000
_cell.angle_alpha   90.00
_cell.angle_beta   90.00
_cell.angle_gamma   90.00
#
_symmetry.space_group_name_H-M   'P 1'
#
loop_
_entity.id
_entity.type
_entity.pdbx_description
1 polymer ?
#
loop_
_entity_poly.entity_id
_entity_poly.type
_entity_poly.pdbx_seq_one_letter_code
_entity_poly.pdbx_strand_id
1 'polypeptide(L)' 'MPKCSVCLSKNCEKIDIPITSGVSERSIAKRYDVSASAAHRHKADGHVCKSIESDAIEKQTQIGIDVAKSAQEVYDLAI' A
#
# COMPACT_ATOMS: atom_id res chain seq x y z
N MET A 1 -7.36 -12.27 -22.43
CA MET A 1 -6.86 -11.75 -21.14
C MET A 1 -7.65 -12.40 -20.03
N PRO A 2 -7.07 -13.26 -19.19
CA PRO A 2 -7.80 -13.80 -18.03
C PRO A 2 -8.19 -12.62 -17.13
N LYS A 3 -9.45 -12.56 -16.71
CA LYS A 3 -9.93 -11.50 -15.81
C LYS A 3 -9.27 -11.68 -14.44
N CYS A 4 -8.67 -10.62 -13.90
CA CYS A 4 -8.12 -10.65 -12.54
C CYS A 4 -9.24 -10.89 -11.53
N SER A 5 -9.13 -11.95 -10.74
CA SER A 5 -10.14 -12.31 -9.74
C SER A 5 -10.25 -11.28 -8.61
N VAL A 6 -9.16 -10.57 -8.31
CA VAL A 6 -9.14 -9.48 -7.31
C VAL A 6 -9.93 -8.28 -7.82
N CYS A 7 -9.73 -7.87 -9.08
CA CYS A 7 -10.50 -6.79 -9.73
C CYS A 7 -12.00 -7.10 -9.79
N LEU A 8 -12.37 -8.37 -9.95
CA LEU A 8 -13.77 -8.81 -9.97
C LEU A 8 -14.39 -8.96 -8.57
N SER A 9 -13.56 -8.94 -7.52
CA SER A 9 -14.05 -9.07 -6.15
C SER A 9 -14.72 -7.78 -5.69
N LYS A 10 -15.80 -7.91 -4.91
CA LYS A 10 -16.44 -6.76 -4.23
C LYS A 10 -15.52 -6.08 -3.21
N ASN A 11 -14.42 -6.73 -2.87
CA ASN A 11 -13.44 -6.25 -1.90
C ASN A 11 -12.20 -5.64 -2.57
N CYS A 12 -12.21 -5.36 -3.88
CA CYS A 12 -11.05 -4.86 -4.61
C CYS A 12 -10.41 -3.65 -3.92
N GLU A 13 -11.18 -2.58 -3.65
CA GLU A 13 -10.66 -1.39 -2.95
C GLU A 13 -10.10 -1.73 -1.56
N LYS A 14 -10.75 -2.65 -0.83
CA LYS A 14 -10.30 -3.10 0.50
C LYS A 14 -9.03 -3.93 0.43
N ILE A 15 -8.74 -4.57 -0.71
CA ILE A 15 -7.52 -5.33 -0.97
C ILE A 15 -6.40 -4.38 -1.45
N ASP A 16 -6.74 -3.35 -2.23
CA ASP A 16 -5.78 -2.37 -2.74
C ASP A 16 -5.11 -1.57 -1.62
N ILE A 17 -5.87 -1.16 -0.60
CA ILE A 17 -5.33 -0.41 0.56
C ILE A 17 -4.15 -1.13 1.26
N PRO A 18 -4.28 -2.40 1.70
CA PRO A 18 -3.17 -3.12 2.31
C PRO A 18 -2.05 -3.45 1.32
N ILE A 19 -2.34 -3.57 0.00
CA ILE A 19 -1.31 -3.72 -1.03
C ILE A 19 -0.41 -2.48 -1.07
N THR A 20 -0.98 -1.27 -1.11
CA THR A 20 -0.21 -0.02 -1.13
C THR A 20 0.49 0.27 0.19
N SER A 21 -0.08 -0.23 1.30
CA SER A 21 0.53 -0.13 2.64
C SER A 21 1.66 -1.14 2.87
N GLY A 22 2.02 -1.96 1.87
CA GLY A 22 3.13 -2.92 1.97
C GLY A 22 2.83 -4.18 2.81
N VAL A 23 1.56 -4.48 3.07
CA VAL A 23 1.18 -5.71 3.78
C VAL A 23 1.48 -6.94 2.91
N SER A 24 2.03 -8.00 3.51
CA SER A 24 2.36 -9.22 2.76
C SER A 24 1.15 -9.84 2.05
N GLU A 25 1.36 -10.37 0.85
CA GLU A 25 0.31 -10.99 0.04
C GLU A 25 -0.33 -12.18 0.77
N ARG A 26 0.45 -12.88 1.61
CA ARG A 26 -0.05 -13.99 2.44
C ARG A 26 -1.06 -13.52 3.49
N SER A 27 -0.83 -12.37 4.12
CA SER A 27 -1.76 -11.80 5.08
C SER A 27 -3.02 -11.27 4.40
N ILE A 28 -2.87 -10.64 3.23
CA ILE A 28 -4.00 -10.18 2.41
C ILE A 28 -4.85 -11.37 1.97
N ALA A 29 -4.23 -12.43 1.47
CA ALA A 29 -4.87 -13.67 1.07
C ALA A 29 -5.75 -14.27 2.17
N LYS A 30 -5.21 -14.39 3.39
CA LYS A 30 -5.96 -14.89 4.54
C LYS A 30 -7.14 -14.00 4.94
N ARG A 31 -7.00 -12.68 4.81
CA ARG A 31 -8.04 -11.72 5.26
C ARG A 31 -9.21 -11.61 4.29
N TYR A 32 -8.95 -11.70 2.99
CA TYR A 32 -9.94 -11.44 1.96
C TYR A 32 -10.33 -12.68 1.16
N ASP A 33 -9.90 -13.87 1.59
CA ASP A 33 -10.16 -15.15 0.96
C ASP A 33 -9.77 -15.16 -0.54
N VAL A 34 -8.59 -14.61 -0.83
CA VAL A 34 -8.01 -14.60 -2.18
C VAL A 34 -6.72 -15.40 -2.18
N SER A 35 -6.34 -15.97 -3.33
CA SER A 35 -5.03 -16.63 -3.41
C SER A 35 -3.89 -15.60 -3.32
N ALA A 36 -2.82 -15.95 -2.61
CA ALA A 36 -1.63 -15.09 -2.51
C ALA A 36 -1.03 -14.79 -3.89
N SER A 37 -1.07 -15.75 -4.81
CA SER A 37 -0.65 -15.57 -6.21
C SER A 37 -1.54 -14.57 -6.95
N ALA A 38 -2.85 -14.55 -6.69
CA ALA A 38 -3.73 -13.55 -7.29
C ALA A 38 -3.47 -12.14 -6.75
N ALA A 39 -3.24 -11.98 -5.44
CA ALA A 39 -2.85 -10.71 -4.84
C ALA A 39 -1.49 -10.23 -5.40
N HIS A 40 -0.53 -11.13 -5.56
CA HIS A 40 0.77 -10.83 -6.14
C HIS A 40 0.66 -10.35 -7.59
N ARG A 41 -0.05 -11.09 -8.47
CA ARG A 41 -0.25 -10.67 -9.86
C ARG A 41 -1.05 -9.36 -9.97
N HIS A 42 -2.07 -9.20 -9.13
CA HIS A 42 -2.86 -7.95 -9.12
C HIS A 42 -1.97 -6.72 -8.85
N LYS A 43 -1.03 -6.85 -7.92
CA LYS A 43 -0.01 -5.82 -7.66
C LYS A 43 0.98 -5.70 -8.83
N ALA A 44 1.57 -6.80 -9.29
CA ALA A 44 2.62 -6.81 -10.31
C ALA A 44 2.14 -6.32 -11.68
N ASP A 45 0.89 -6.60 -12.03
CA ASP A 45 0.25 -6.19 -13.30
C ASP A 45 -0.28 -4.74 -13.23
N GLY A 46 -0.11 -4.04 -12.09
CA GLY A 46 -0.52 -2.64 -11.94
C GLY A 46 -2.03 -2.44 -11.90
N HIS A 47 -2.78 -3.42 -11.40
CA HIS A 47 -4.24 -3.34 -11.29
C HIS A 47 -4.72 -2.61 -10.02
N VAL A 48 -3.78 -2.15 -9.20
CA VAL A 48 -4.07 -1.35 -8.01
C VAL A 48 -4.56 0.03 -8.44
N CYS A 49 -5.65 0.49 -7.83
CA CYS A 49 -6.23 1.78 -8.20
C CYS A 49 -5.23 2.93 -7.99
N LYS A 50 -4.90 3.67 -9.07
CA LYS A 50 -3.87 4.74 -9.07
C LYS A 50 -4.08 5.80 -8.00
N SER A 51 -5.33 6.14 -7.68
CA SER A 51 -5.62 7.11 -6.62
C SER A 51 -5.12 6.62 -5.24
N ILE A 52 -5.25 5.32 -4.96
CA ILE A 52 -4.82 4.72 -3.69
C ILE A 52 -3.29 4.63 -3.64
N GLU A 53 -2.64 4.41 -4.78
CA GLU A 53 -1.16 4.45 -4.87
C GLU A 53 -0.63 5.85 -4.59
N SER A 54 -1.22 6.89 -5.19
CA SER A 54 -0.84 8.28 -4.93
C SER A 54 -0.99 8.66 -3.45
N ASP A 55 -2.12 8.32 -2.82
CA ASP A 55 -2.37 8.60 -1.40
C ASP A 55 -1.35 7.90 -0.48
N ALA A 56 -0.92 6.68 -0.84
CA ALA A 56 0.09 5.95 -0.07
C ALA A 56 1.48 6.59 -0.20
N ILE A 57 1.84 7.06 -1.40
CA ILE A 57 3.09 7.79 -1.66
C ILE A 57 3.11 9.11 -0.89
N GLU A 58 2.00 9.86 -0.90
CA GLU A 58 1.87 11.12 -0.16
C GLU A 58 2.05 10.90 1.35
N LYS A 59 1.40 9.86 1.91
CA LYS A 59 1.59 9.49 3.32
C LYS A 59 3.03 9.15 3.66
N GLN A 60 3.72 8.37 2.83
CA GLN A 60 5.13 8.03 3.07
C GLN A 60 6.02 9.28 3.00
N THR A 61 5.71 10.20 2.08
CA THR A 61 6.44 11.46 1.93
C THR A 61 6.26 12.34 3.16
N GLN A 62 5.03 12.46 3.68
CA GLN A 62 4.75 13.23 4.89
C GLN A 62 5.49 12.69 6.11
N ILE A 63 5.51 11.35 6.30
CA ILE A 63 6.28 10.72 7.39
C ILE A 63 7.76 11.09 7.30
N GLY A 64 8.34 11.09 6.09
CA GLY A 64 9.73 11.49 5.88
C GLY A 64 10.00 12.95 6.27
N ILE A 65 9.08 13.86 5.91
CA ILE A 65 9.14 15.28 6.28
C ILE A 65 9.06 15.45 7.80
N ASP A 66 8.13 14.76 8.46
CA ASP A 66 7.93 14.86 9.90
C ASP A 66 9.17 14.38 10.67
N VAL A 67 9.77 13.26 10.25
CA VAL A 67 11.02 12.75 10.84
C VAL A 67 12.17 13.74 10.65
N ALA A 68 12.32 14.33 9.46
CA ALA A 68 13.35 15.33 9.19
C ALA A 68 13.17 16.58 10.07
N LYS A 69 11.92 17.03 10.25
CA LYS A 69 11.60 18.17 11.11
C LYS A 69 11.93 17.87 12.57
N SER A 70 11.53 16.70 13.08
CA SER A 70 11.89 16.29 14.44
C SER A 70 13.40 16.19 14.64
N ALA A 71 14.17 15.75 13.64
CA ALA A 71 15.62 15.72 13.72
C ALA A 71 16.24 17.12 13.79
N GLN A 72 15.71 18.08 13.03
CA GLN A 72 16.15 19.48 13.08
C GLN A 72 15.85 20.12 14.44
N GLU A 73 14.66 19.91 14.99
CA GLU A 73 14.27 20.42 16.31
C GLU A 73 15.20 19.91 17.42
N VAL A 74 15.62 18.64 17.36
CA VAL A 74 16.59 18.06 18.30
C VAL A 74 17.97 18.69 18.16
N TYR A 75 18.43 18.93 16.92
CA TYR A 75 19.72 19.59 16.67
C TYR A 75 19.74 21.03 17.19
N ASP A 76 18.67 21.79 16.96
CA ASP A 76 18.55 23.18 17.39
C ASP A 76 18.50 23.31 18.93
N LEU A 77 18.04 22.29 19.66
CA LEU A 77 18.07 22.25 21.13
C LEU A 77 19.43 21.83 21.70
N ALA A 78 20.31 21.24 20.88
CA ALA A 78 21.61 20.73 21.31
C ALA A 78 22.76 21.74 21.11
N ILE A 79 22.47 22.91 20.53
CA ILE A 79 23.40 24.02 20.27
C ILE A 79 23.01 25.23 21.12
#